data_AF-A0A950RA55-F1
#
_entry.id   AF-A0A950RA55-F1
#
_cell.length_a   1.000
_cell.length_b   1.000
_cell.length_c   1.000
_cell.angle_alpha   90.00
_cell.angle_beta   90.00
_cell.angle_gamma   90.00
#
_symmetry.space_group_name_H-M   'P 1'
#
loop_
_entity.id
_entity.type
_entity.pdbx_description
1 polymer ?
#
loop_
_entity_poly.entity_id
_entity_poly.type
_entity_poly.pdbx_seq_one_letter_code
_entity_poly.pdbx_strand_id
1 'polypeptide(L)'
;MLTRSQIEAYNETGAIVVPDVLSREEVARLRRVTDEFVERARGVSAHDEVYDLEDTHTPEAPRVRRIKAPHLHHAAFADLVRHPGIVAALRDLWGPDIRFDTAKLNMKSAGFGAAVEWHQDWAFYPHTNDDLAAVGIMIDDIDVDNGAMLVVPGSHKGPIWDHHTN
;
A
#
# COMPACT_ATOMS: atom_id res chain seq x y z
N MET A 1 -12.73 -17.37 3.85
CA MET A 1 -11.85 -16.37 4.47
C MET A 1 -10.74 -17.09 5.21
N LEU A 2 -9.70 -16.41 5.68
CA LEU A 2 -8.33 -16.95 5.83
C LEU A 2 -8.32 -18.38 6.35
N THR A 3 -7.61 -19.26 5.65
CA THR A 3 -7.43 -20.63 6.14
C THR A 3 -6.61 -20.62 7.42
N ARG A 4 -6.76 -21.66 8.23
CA ARG A 4 -5.90 -21.86 9.40
C ARG A 4 -4.41 -21.79 9.05
N SER A 5 -4.01 -22.37 7.91
CA SER A 5 -2.63 -22.32 7.44
C SER A 5 -2.17 -20.91 7.05
N GLN A 6 -3.04 -20.05 6.51
CA GLN A 6 -2.72 -18.65 6.24
C GLN A 6 -2.55 -17.86 7.54
N ILE A 7 -3.40 -18.11 8.54
CA ILE A 7 -3.28 -17.47 9.86
C ILE A 7 -1.97 -17.89 10.54
N GLU A 8 -1.66 -19.19 10.52
CA GLU A 8 -0.40 -19.74 11.05
C GLU A 8 0.81 -19.14 10.32
N ALA A 9 0.77 -19.05 8.98
CA ALA A 9 1.82 -18.41 8.19
C ALA A 9 1.99 -16.93 8.54
N TYR A 10 0.90 -16.15 8.66
CA TYR A 10 0.97 -14.74 9.07
C TYR A 10 1.63 -14.58 10.44
N ASN A 11 1.21 -15.39 11.41
CA ASN A 11 1.80 -15.38 12.75
C ASN A 11 3.26 -15.84 12.75
N GLU A 12 3.64 -16.72 11.83
CA GLU A 12 5.01 -17.21 11.69
C GLU A 12 5.94 -16.16 11.05
N THR A 13 5.55 -15.62 9.90
CA THR A 13 6.39 -14.85 8.98
C THR A 13 6.16 -13.34 9.03
N GLY A 14 5.00 -12.90 9.53
CA GLY A 14 4.58 -11.50 9.57
C GLY A 14 3.92 -10.99 8.29
N ALA A 15 3.75 -11.84 7.28
CA ALA A 15 3.12 -11.45 6.02
C ALA A 15 2.48 -12.64 5.29
N ILE A 16 1.36 -12.39 4.60
CA ILE A 16 0.70 -13.35 3.71
C ILE A 16 0.20 -12.67 2.44
N VAL A 17 0.02 -13.48 1.39
CA VAL A 17 -0.69 -13.08 0.18
C VAL A 17 -2.05 -13.78 0.16
N VAL A 18 -3.10 -13.01 -0.09
CA VAL A 18 -4.46 -13.51 -0.23
C VAL A 18 -4.89 -13.23 -1.67
N PRO A 19 -4.88 -14.23 -2.57
CA PRO A 19 -5.25 -14.02 -3.96
C PRO A 19 -6.75 -13.77 -4.11
N ASP A 20 -7.13 -13.13 -5.22
CA ASP A 20 -8.52 -12.98 -5.67
C ASP A 20 -9.48 -12.31 -4.66
N VAL A 21 -8.96 -11.43 -3.79
CA VAL A 21 -9.79 -10.62 -2.88
C VAL A 21 -10.60 -9.57 -3.64
N LEU A 22 -9.99 -8.95 -4.66
CA LEU A 22 -10.66 -8.03 -5.58
C LEU A 22 -10.96 -8.76 -6.89
N SER A 23 -12.14 -8.47 -7.44
CA SER A 23 -12.51 -8.87 -8.79
C SER A 23 -11.68 -8.11 -9.85
N ARG A 24 -11.60 -8.69 -11.05
CA ARG A 24 -10.95 -8.03 -12.20
C ARG A 24 -11.57 -6.67 -12.53
N GLU A 25 -12.87 -6.51 -12.32
CA GLU A 25 -13.59 -5.26 -12.57
C GLU A 25 -13.23 -4.17 -11.55
N GLU A 26 -13.09 -4.54 -10.28
CA GLU A 26 -12.61 -3.63 -9.23
C GLU A 26 -11.18 -3.18 -9.50
N VAL A 27 -10.28 -4.11 -9.84
CA VAL A 27 -8.90 -3.79 -10.22
C VAL A 27 -8.89 -2.86 -11.44
N ALA A 28 -9.69 -3.15 -12.47
CA ALA A 28 -9.78 -2.29 -13.65
C ALA A 28 -10.34 -0.89 -13.32
N ARG A 29 -11.28 -0.78 -12.37
CA ARG A 29 -11.78 0.51 -11.88
C ARG A 29 -10.68 1.29 -11.16
N LEU A 30 -9.89 0.64 -10.30
CA LEU A 30 -8.77 1.29 -9.61
C LEU A 30 -7.72 1.78 -10.61
N ARG A 31 -7.34 0.97 -11.61
CA ARG A 31 -6.40 1.38 -12.68
C ARG A 31 -6.88 2.63 -13.41
N ARG A 32 -8.12 2.64 -13.90
CA ARG A 32 -8.67 3.82 -14.61
C ARG A 32 -8.64 5.08 -13.76
N VAL A 33 -9.00 4.98 -12.48
CA VAL A 33 -8.98 6.13 -11.57
C VAL A 33 -7.55 6.61 -11.31
N THR A 34 -6.59 5.69 -11.20
CA THR A 34 -5.16 6.04 -11.11
C THR A 34 -4.71 6.80 -12.37
N ASP A 35 -5.09 6.34 -13.56
CA ASP A 35 -4.77 7.05 -14.82
C ASP A 35 -5.37 8.46 -14.85
N GLU A 36 -6.59 8.65 -14.35
CA GLU A 36 -7.19 9.97 -14.20
C GLU A 36 -6.41 10.87 -13.24
N PHE A 37 -5.92 10.34 -12.12
CA PHE A 37 -5.07 11.10 -11.19
C PHE A 37 -3.77 11.53 -11.87
N VAL A 38 -3.13 10.64 -12.62
CA VAL A 38 -1.89 10.93 -13.37
C VAL A 38 -2.14 12.01 -14.42
N GLU A 39 -3.27 11.95 -15.12
CA GLU A 39 -3.57 12.93 -16.16
C GLU A 39 -3.85 14.32 -15.58
N ARG A 40 -4.55 14.39 -14.44
CA ARG A 40 -4.75 15.65 -13.71
C ARG A 40 -3.43 16.23 -13.20
N ALA A 41 -2.43 15.39 -12.89
CA ALA A 41 -1.13 15.84 -12.42
C ALA A 41 -0.39 16.72 -13.46
N ARG A 42 -0.75 16.68 -14.75
CA ARG A 42 -0.19 17.60 -15.75
C ARG A 42 -0.40 19.08 -15.41
N GLY A 43 -1.47 19.39 -14.69
CA GLY A 43 -1.79 20.75 -14.24
C GLY A 43 -1.10 21.15 -12.95
N VAL A 44 -0.25 20.30 -12.37
CA VAL A 44 0.38 20.50 -11.06
C VAL A 44 1.88 20.60 -11.26
N SER A 45 2.52 21.66 -10.76
CA SER A 45 3.96 21.89 -10.98
C SER A 45 4.84 21.62 -9.76
N ALA A 46 4.24 21.31 -8.61
CA ALA A 46 4.94 21.09 -7.35
C ALA A 46 4.13 20.14 -6.45
N HIS A 47 4.77 19.61 -5.41
CA HIS A 47 4.08 18.84 -4.38
C HIS A 47 2.93 19.64 -3.76
N ASP A 48 1.80 18.97 -3.57
CA ASP A 48 0.64 19.54 -2.88
C ASP A 48 0.00 18.50 -1.93
N GLU A 49 -1.22 18.76 -1.46
CA GLU A 49 -1.95 17.87 -0.56
C GLU A 49 -2.30 16.51 -1.18
N VAL A 50 -2.34 16.41 -2.52
CA VAL A 50 -2.71 15.20 -3.25
C VAL A 50 -1.48 14.50 -3.83
N TYR A 51 -0.54 15.26 -4.37
CA TYR A 51 0.54 14.77 -5.21
C TYR A 51 1.91 14.88 -4.53
N ASP A 52 2.61 13.76 -4.56
CA ASP A 52 4.07 13.67 -4.43
C ASP A 52 4.62 13.32 -5.82
N LEU A 53 5.39 14.23 -6.41
CA LEU A 53 5.84 14.19 -7.80
C LEU A 53 7.30 13.73 -7.87
N GLU A 54 7.67 13.07 -8.96
CA GLU A 54 9.09 12.82 -9.23
C GLU A 54 9.78 14.10 -9.73
N ASP A 55 11.10 14.21 -9.51
CA ASP A 55 11.89 15.36 -9.94
C ASP A 55 11.88 15.56 -11.47
N THR A 56 11.55 14.49 -12.21
CA THR A 56 11.44 14.46 -13.68
C THR A 56 10.03 14.75 -14.20
N HIS A 57 9.10 15.10 -13.32
CA HIS A 57 7.74 15.45 -13.70
C HIS A 57 7.67 16.69 -14.59
N THR A 58 6.95 16.60 -15.71
CA THR A 58 6.51 17.77 -16.48
C THR A 58 5.03 17.64 -16.88
N PRO A 59 4.36 18.74 -17.28
CA PRO A 59 3.02 18.67 -17.86
C PRO A 59 2.93 17.76 -19.09
N GLU A 60 3.98 17.65 -19.90
CA GLU A 60 4.04 16.79 -21.09
C GLU A 60 4.32 15.32 -20.73
N ALA A 61 5.03 15.08 -19.62
CA ALA A 61 5.38 13.77 -19.11
C ALA A 61 5.05 13.68 -17.60
N PRO A 62 3.78 13.41 -17.23
CA PRO A 62 3.39 13.32 -15.84
C PRO A 62 4.13 12.17 -15.13
N ARG A 63 4.70 12.46 -13.95
CA ARG A 63 5.49 11.53 -13.14
C ARG A 63 5.09 11.71 -11.69
N VAL A 64 4.12 10.91 -11.26
CA VAL A 64 3.62 10.92 -9.89
C VAL A 64 4.31 9.80 -9.14
N ARG A 65 4.99 10.13 -8.04
CA ARG A 65 5.61 9.16 -7.13
C ARG A 65 4.56 8.55 -6.21
N ARG A 66 3.64 9.39 -5.71
CA ARG A 66 2.58 8.96 -4.79
C ARG A 66 1.36 9.87 -4.87
N ILE A 67 0.18 9.25 -4.80
CA ILE A 67 -1.07 9.94 -4.44
C ILE A 67 -1.29 9.80 -2.93
N LYS A 68 -1.37 10.93 -2.25
CA LYS A 68 -1.63 11.03 -0.81
C LYS A 68 -3.13 10.85 -0.56
N ALA A 69 -3.47 10.07 0.47
CA ALA A 69 -4.85 9.85 0.91
C ALA A 69 -5.89 9.67 -0.21
N PRO A 70 -5.69 8.77 -1.20
CA PRO A 70 -6.54 8.68 -2.39
C PRO A 70 -8.02 8.41 -2.07
N HIS A 71 -8.28 7.78 -0.92
CA HIS A 71 -9.61 7.54 -0.37
C HIS A 71 -10.40 8.82 -0.04
N LEU A 72 -9.75 9.96 0.14
CA LEU A 72 -10.40 11.27 0.33
C LEU A 72 -10.71 11.96 -1.00
N HIS A 73 -10.06 11.52 -2.09
CA HIS A 73 -10.11 12.20 -3.38
C HIS A 73 -10.93 11.44 -4.44
N HIS A 74 -11.20 10.15 -4.23
CA HIS A 74 -12.02 9.38 -5.15
C HIS A 74 -12.77 8.21 -4.49
N ALA A 75 -14.04 8.04 -4.84
CA ALA A 75 -14.93 7.02 -4.29
C ALA A 75 -14.40 5.59 -4.45
N ALA A 76 -13.74 5.26 -5.57
CA ALA A 76 -13.17 3.93 -5.77
C ALA A 76 -12.16 3.53 -4.68
N PHE A 77 -11.33 4.46 -4.22
CA PHE A 77 -10.40 4.22 -3.11
C PHE A 77 -11.08 4.34 -1.74
N ALA A 78 -12.12 5.18 -1.61
CA ALA A 78 -12.93 5.25 -0.40
C ALA A 78 -13.68 3.93 -0.12
N ASP A 79 -14.23 3.32 -1.18
CA ASP A 79 -14.90 2.02 -1.15
C ASP A 79 -13.90 0.91 -0.77
N LEU A 80 -12.68 0.98 -1.33
CA LEU A 80 -11.62 0.00 -1.10
C LEU A 80 -11.22 -0.11 0.38
N VAL A 81 -11.17 1.01 1.09
CA VAL A 81 -10.86 1.05 2.54
C VAL A 81 -11.83 0.20 3.38
N ARG A 82 -13.06 0.02 2.91
CA ARG A 82 -14.11 -0.77 3.59
C ARG A 82 -14.47 -2.05 2.82
N HIS A 83 -13.61 -2.48 1.90
CA HIS A 83 -13.90 -3.64 1.05
C HIS A 83 -14.21 -4.88 1.91
N PRO A 84 -15.33 -5.58 1.68
CA PRO A 84 -15.73 -6.70 2.52
C PRO A 84 -14.69 -7.82 2.58
N GLY A 85 -14.00 -8.12 1.48
CA GLY A 85 -12.97 -9.15 1.46
C GLY A 85 -11.74 -8.80 2.28
N ILE A 86 -11.30 -7.53 2.20
CA ILE A 86 -10.16 -7.01 2.99
C ILE A 86 -10.52 -7.00 4.48
N VAL A 87 -11.62 -6.34 4.84
CA VAL A 87 -12.06 -6.21 6.24
C VAL A 87 -12.23 -7.58 6.86
N ALA A 88 -12.80 -8.51 6.12
CA ALA A 88 -13.09 -9.81 6.66
C ALA A 88 -11.80 -10.64 6.82
N ALA A 89 -10.81 -10.56 5.92
CA ALA A 89 -9.48 -11.15 6.15
C ALA A 89 -8.79 -10.60 7.42
N LEU A 90 -8.88 -9.29 7.68
CA LEU A 90 -8.36 -8.67 8.91
C LEU A 90 -9.11 -9.16 10.17
N ARG A 91 -10.41 -9.39 10.06
CA ARG A 91 -11.22 -9.94 11.17
C ARG A 91 -10.83 -11.36 11.57
N ASP A 92 -10.39 -12.18 10.62
CA ASP A 92 -9.86 -13.51 10.95
C ASP A 92 -8.55 -13.45 11.75
N LEU A 93 -7.78 -12.36 11.63
CA LEU A 93 -6.53 -12.16 12.37
C LEU A 93 -6.75 -11.59 13.77
N TRP A 94 -7.58 -10.53 13.89
CA TRP A 94 -7.65 -9.74 15.13
C TRP A 94 -9.06 -9.56 15.71
N GLY A 95 -10.08 -10.14 15.07
CA GLY A 95 -11.47 -9.97 15.48
C GLY A 95 -12.17 -8.76 14.87
N PRO A 96 -13.39 -8.41 15.35
CA PRO A 96 -14.33 -7.57 14.61
C PRO A 96 -13.97 -6.08 14.55
N ASP A 97 -13.17 -5.60 15.50
CA ASP A 97 -12.94 -4.18 15.78
C ASP A 97 -11.73 -3.64 15.01
N ILE A 98 -11.92 -3.44 13.70
CA ILE A 98 -10.88 -2.94 12.80
C ILE A 98 -11.06 -1.44 12.56
N ARG A 99 -10.01 -0.66 12.82
CA ARG A 99 -9.95 0.77 12.51
C ARG A 99 -9.03 1.02 11.31
N PHE A 100 -9.51 1.78 10.34
CA PHE A 100 -8.67 2.33 9.28
C PHE A 100 -7.88 3.54 9.83
N ASP A 101 -6.59 3.61 9.49
CA ASP A 101 -5.73 4.72 9.88
C ASP A 101 -5.35 5.62 8.69
N THR A 102 -4.62 5.07 7.71
CA THR A 102 -4.18 5.84 6.54
C THR A 102 -4.06 4.98 5.28
N ALA A 103 -4.05 5.64 4.12
CA ALA A 103 -3.77 5.02 2.83
C ALA A 103 -2.95 5.95 1.94
N LYS A 104 -2.10 5.34 1.11
CA LYS A 104 -1.28 5.99 0.09
C LYS A 104 -1.24 5.08 -1.13
N LEU A 105 -1.25 5.66 -2.32
CA LEU A 105 -1.00 4.93 -3.56
C LEU A 105 0.42 5.26 -4.01
N ASN A 106 1.32 4.29 -3.94
CA ASN A 106 2.70 4.46 -4.41
C ASN A 106 2.81 3.95 -5.84
N MET A 107 3.48 4.72 -6.70
CA MET A 107 3.65 4.42 -8.11
C MET A 107 5.12 4.15 -8.39
N LYS A 108 5.41 3.12 -9.19
CA LYS A 108 6.76 2.77 -9.64
C LYS A 108 6.79 2.85 -11.16
N SER A 109 7.00 4.05 -11.68
CA SER A 109 7.03 4.30 -13.12
C SER A 109 8.25 3.62 -13.76
N ALA A 110 8.10 3.05 -14.96
CA ALA A 110 9.25 2.48 -15.66
C ALA A 110 10.34 3.53 -15.91
N GLY A 111 11.60 3.13 -15.70
CA GLY A 111 12.80 3.96 -15.89
C GLY A 111 13.10 4.93 -14.74
N PHE A 112 12.21 5.04 -13.75
CA PHE A 112 12.37 5.96 -12.62
C PHE A 112 11.80 5.35 -11.34
N GLY A 113 12.60 5.31 -10.29
CA GLY A 113 12.16 4.81 -9.00
C GLY A 113 13.24 5.02 -7.95
N ALA A 114 12.82 5.45 -6.77
CA ALA A 114 13.66 5.36 -5.59
C ALA A 114 13.37 4.03 -4.91
N ALA A 115 14.42 3.30 -4.54
CA ALA A 115 14.26 2.17 -3.64
C ALA A 115 13.66 2.69 -2.32
N VAL A 116 12.70 1.94 -1.78
CA VAL A 116 12.29 2.13 -0.39
C VAL A 116 13.23 1.25 0.42
N GLU A 117 14.09 1.89 1.20
CA GLU A 117 15.05 1.19 2.05
C GLU A 117 14.35 0.32 3.11
N TRP A 118 15.07 -0.68 3.61
CA TRP A 118 14.57 -1.57 4.66
C TRP A 118 14.17 -0.78 5.90
N HIS A 119 12.98 -1.06 6.42
CA HIS A 119 12.50 -0.44 7.65
C HIS A 119 11.40 -1.24 8.31
N GLN A 120 11.16 -0.96 9.59
CA GLN A 120 9.96 -1.39 10.31
C GLN A 120 8.98 -0.22 10.39
N ASP A 121 7.84 -0.38 9.75
CA ASP A 121 6.75 0.61 9.73
C ASP A 121 6.37 1.09 11.15
N TRP A 122 6.28 0.16 12.11
CA TRP A 122 6.00 0.43 13.53
C TRP A 122 6.90 1.51 14.15
N ALA A 123 8.17 1.57 13.75
CA ALA A 123 9.14 2.49 14.31
C ALA A 123 8.84 3.97 14.01
N PHE A 124 8.07 4.24 12.94
CA PHE A 124 7.71 5.60 12.55
C PHE A 124 6.36 6.07 13.10
N TYR A 125 5.49 5.15 13.48
CA TYR A 125 4.16 5.45 13.99
C TYR A 125 3.75 4.44 15.07
N PRO A 126 4.34 4.54 16.28
CA PRO A 126 4.01 3.61 17.36
C PRO A 126 2.56 3.75 17.78
N HIS A 127 1.88 2.61 17.92
CA HIS A 127 0.49 2.52 18.41
C HIS A 127 0.46 1.92 19.83
N THR A 128 -0.74 1.83 20.40
CA THR A 128 -0.94 1.24 21.74
C THR A 128 -0.89 -0.30 21.77
N ASN A 129 -0.95 -0.97 20.61
CA ASN A 129 -0.74 -2.41 20.42
C ASN A 129 -0.20 -2.66 19.00
N ASP A 130 0.31 -3.86 18.77
CA ASP A 130 0.91 -4.34 17.51
C ASP A 130 -0.06 -5.11 16.59
N ASP A 131 -1.37 -5.06 16.88
CA ASP A 131 -2.44 -5.56 16.00
C ASP A 131 -2.69 -4.58 14.83
N LEU A 132 -1.64 -4.38 14.02
CA LEU A 132 -1.56 -3.43 12.93
C LEU A 132 -1.00 -4.10 11.67
N ALA A 133 -1.53 -3.75 10.49
CA ALA A 133 -0.98 -4.22 9.22
C ALA A 133 -1.09 -3.14 8.16
N ALA A 134 -0.07 -3.12 7.31
CA ALA A 134 -0.15 -2.52 6.00
C ALA A 134 -0.82 -3.52 5.03
N VAL A 135 -1.95 -3.12 4.44
CA VAL A 135 -2.61 -3.90 3.39
C VAL A 135 -2.11 -3.42 2.03
N GLY A 136 -1.29 -4.24 1.37
CA GLY A 136 -0.84 -4.00 0.00
C GLY A 136 -1.87 -4.51 -1.01
N ILE A 137 -2.37 -3.62 -1.87
CA ILE A 137 -3.22 -3.99 -3.01
C ILE A 137 -2.44 -3.77 -4.29
N MET A 138 -2.07 -4.88 -4.93
CA MET A 138 -1.39 -4.88 -6.22
C MET A 138 -2.43 -4.61 -7.31
N ILE A 139 -2.51 -3.36 -7.77
CA ILE A 139 -3.41 -2.98 -8.86
C ILE A 139 -2.81 -3.27 -10.22
N ASP A 140 -1.49 -3.40 -10.34
CA ASP A 140 -0.77 -3.87 -11.52
C ASP A 140 -0.02 -5.16 -11.21
N ASP A 141 0.39 -5.90 -12.25
CA ASP A 141 1.19 -7.09 -12.07
C ASP A 141 2.55 -6.69 -11.48
N ILE A 142 2.94 -7.37 -10.41
CA ILE A 142 4.19 -7.10 -9.69
C ILE A 142 5.10 -8.32 -9.80
N ASP A 143 6.33 -8.07 -10.22
CA ASP A 143 7.39 -9.07 -10.28
C ASP A 143 8.68 -8.50 -9.64
N VAL A 144 9.73 -9.32 -9.62
CA VAL A 144 11.02 -8.93 -9.05
C VAL A 144 11.65 -7.76 -9.84
N ASP A 145 11.38 -7.68 -11.14
CA ASP A 145 12.01 -6.72 -12.04
C ASP A 145 11.37 -5.32 -11.95
N ASN A 146 10.10 -5.24 -11.56
CA ASN A 146 9.37 -3.98 -11.37
C ASN A 146 9.27 -3.50 -9.91
N GLY A 147 10.05 -4.14 -9.03
CA GLY A 147 10.22 -3.71 -7.64
C GLY A 147 9.15 -4.26 -6.71
N ALA A 148 8.94 -5.58 -6.71
CA ALA A 148 8.17 -6.26 -5.69
C ALA A 148 8.58 -5.85 -4.26
N MET A 149 7.58 -5.76 -3.37
CA MET A 149 7.85 -5.59 -1.94
C MET A 149 8.55 -6.83 -1.40
N LEU A 150 9.62 -6.63 -0.64
CA LEU A 150 10.33 -7.69 0.05
C LEU A 150 10.00 -7.61 1.55
N VAL A 151 9.96 -8.78 2.18
CA VAL A 151 9.74 -8.92 3.63
C VAL A 151 10.81 -9.86 4.18
N VAL A 152 11.34 -9.55 5.36
CA VAL A 152 12.21 -10.48 6.10
C VAL A 152 11.31 -11.33 7.01
N PRO A 153 11.12 -12.63 6.73
CA PRO A 153 10.18 -13.46 7.48
C PRO A 153 10.54 -13.53 8.97
N GLY A 154 9.55 -13.33 9.84
CA GLY A 154 9.70 -13.42 11.29
C GLY A 154 10.35 -12.21 11.95
N SER A 155 10.74 -11.19 11.17
CA SER A 155 11.36 -9.96 11.70
C SER A 155 10.46 -9.19 12.66
N HIS A 156 9.14 -9.32 12.54
CA HIS A 156 8.15 -8.72 13.46
C HIS A 156 8.20 -9.26 14.89
N LYS A 157 8.84 -10.42 15.11
CA LYS A 157 9.04 -11.02 16.44
C LYS A 157 10.34 -10.56 17.12
N GLY A 158 11.19 -9.88 16.36
CA GLY A 158 12.47 -9.38 16.84
C GLY A 158 12.33 -8.02 17.55
N PRO A 159 13.45 -7.42 17.95
CA PRO A 159 13.43 -6.05 18.45
C PRO A 159 13.01 -5.07 17.34
N ILE A 160 12.52 -3.90 17.75
CA ILE A 160 12.42 -2.73 16.88
C ILE A 160 13.81 -2.09 16.79
N TRP A 161 14.29 -1.89 15.58
CA TRP A 161 15.60 -1.28 15.32
C TRP A 161 15.49 0.25 15.23
N ASP A 162 16.59 0.93 15.58
CA ASP A 162 16.70 2.37 15.32
C ASP A 162 16.90 2.60 13.82
N HIS A 163 16.08 3.48 13.24
CA HIS A 163 16.15 3.86 11.82
C HIS A 163 16.70 5.28 11.62
N HIS A 164 17.27 5.89 12.66
CA HIS A 164 17.92 7.21 12.62
C HIS A 164 19.45 7.12 12.60
N THR A 165 20.02 5.93 12.78
CA THR A 165 21.47 5.70 12.76
C THR A 165 21.81 4.50 11.89
N ASN A 166 22.74 4.69 10.95
CA ASN A 166 23.36 3.59 10.18
C ASN A 166 24.36 2.82 11.04
#